data_AF-A0A6C0IMP1-F1
#
_entry.id   AF-A0A6C0IMP1-F1
#
_cell.length_a   1.000
_cell.length_b   1.000
_cell.length_c   1.000
_cell.angle_alpha   90.00
_cell.angle_beta   90.00
_cell.angle_gamma   90.00
#
_symmetry.space_group_name_H-M   'P 1'
#
loop_
_entity.id
_entity.type
_entity.pdbx_description
1 polymer ?
#
loop_
_entity_poly.entity_id
_entity_poly.type
_entity_poly.pdbx_seq_one_letter_code
_entity_poly.pdbx_strand_id
1 'polypeptide(L)'
;MKFCENCDNMFYIRIDEKNPNNLNYYCRHCGNSESSLEGNLCIIDTNMKETETSFDYIINEFTKMDPTLPRINNILCPNEDCSTNTHEGANKREIIYIRYNNVDMKYLYLCSTCDKIWKANN
;
A
#
# COMPACT_ATOMS: atom_id res chain seq x y z
N MET A 1 -4.97 -3.73 14.98
CA MET A 1 -4.94 -4.91 15.89
C MET A 1 -4.32 -4.46 17.20
N LYS A 2 -4.86 -4.90 18.35
CA LYS A 2 -4.36 -4.51 19.69
C LYS A 2 -3.54 -5.67 20.28
N PHE A 3 -2.42 -5.34 20.92
CA PHE A 3 -1.50 -6.30 21.51
C PHE A 3 -1.46 -6.12 23.03
N CYS A 4 -1.20 -7.22 23.74
CA CYS A 4 -1.14 -7.25 25.19
C CYS A 4 0.18 -6.69 25.71
N GLU A 5 0.13 -5.67 26.57
CA GLU A 5 1.31 -5.01 27.13
C GLU A 5 2.23 -5.94 27.95
N ASN A 6 1.71 -7.06 28.45
CA ASN A 6 2.49 -8.00 29.27
C ASN A 6 3.29 -9.03 28.46
N CYS A 7 2.85 -9.37 27.24
CA CYS A 7 3.42 -10.51 26.51
C CYS A 7 3.39 -10.38 24.99
N ASP A 8 3.04 -9.21 24.46
CA ASP A 8 3.00 -8.87 23.04
C ASP A 8 2.15 -9.80 22.16
N ASN A 9 1.28 -10.60 22.78
CA ASN A 9 0.34 -11.45 22.07
C ASN A 9 -0.91 -10.66 21.68
N MET A 10 -1.51 -11.03 20.55
CA MET A 10 -2.74 -10.39 20.07
C MET A 10 -3.90 -10.59 21.06
N PHE A 11 -4.65 -9.51 21.30
CA PHE A 11 -5.89 -9.58 22.05
C PHE A 11 -7.03 -10.15 21.21
N TYR A 12 -7.89 -10.94 21.84
CA TYR A 12 -9.13 -11.44 21.27
C TYR A 12 -10.32 -10.74 21.92
N ILE A 13 -11.42 -10.64 21.18
CA ILE A 13 -12.67 -10.09 21.67
C ILE A 13 -13.46 -11.17 22.43
N ARG A 14 -14.01 -10.81 23.59
CA ARG A 14 -14.94 -11.63 24.39
C ARG A 14 -16.07 -10.78 24.92
N ILE A 15 -17.27 -11.37 24.99
CA ILE A 15 -18.44 -10.78 25.65
C ILE A 15 -18.32 -11.03 27.16
N ASP A 16 -18.55 -10.01 27.99
CA ASP A 16 -18.55 -10.17 29.45
C ASP A 16 -19.71 -11.06 29.90
N GLU A 17 -19.44 -12.00 30.79
CA GLU A 17 -20.43 -12.95 31.34
C GLU A 17 -21.41 -12.26 32.28
N LYS A 18 -20.98 -11.19 32.97
CA LYS A 18 -21.82 -10.46 33.93
C LYS A 18 -22.71 -9.44 33.26
N ASN A 19 -22.21 -8.81 32.20
CA ASN A 19 -22.89 -7.76 31.44
C ASN A 19 -22.78 -8.05 29.95
N PRO A 20 -23.76 -8.73 29.32
CA PRO A 20 -23.66 -9.13 27.91
C PRO A 20 -23.59 -7.95 26.92
N ASN A 21 -23.87 -6.72 27.37
CA ASN A 21 -23.71 -5.50 26.58
C ASN A 21 -22.27 -4.96 26.59
N ASN A 22 -21.36 -5.54 27.38
CA ASN A 22 -19.97 -5.13 27.44
C ASN A 22 -19.09 -6.11 26.66
N LEU A 23 -18.20 -5.54 25.87
CA LEU A 23 -17.26 -6.24 25.02
C LEU A 23 -15.86 -5.93 25.58
N ASN A 24 -15.03 -6.95 25.76
CA ASN A 24 -13.71 -6.84 26.39
C ASN A 24 -12.64 -7.48 25.50
N TYR A 25 -11.43 -6.94 25.56
CA TYR A 25 -10.25 -7.61 25.02
C TYR A 25 -9.68 -8.57 26.05
N TYR A 26 -9.29 -9.79 25.64
CA TYR A 26 -8.62 -10.77 26.49
C TYR A 26 -7.45 -11.44 25.77
N CYS A 27 -6.37 -11.67 26.50
CA CYS A 27 -5.19 -12.35 25.99
C CYS A 27 -5.30 -13.85 26.30
N ARG A 28 -5.15 -14.70 25.28
CA ARG A 28 -5.17 -16.17 25.46
C ARG A 28 -3.91 -16.71 26.13
N HIS A 29 -2.79 -15.99 26.04
CA HIS A 29 -1.51 -16.43 26.57
C HIS A 29 -1.38 -16.15 28.08
N CYS A 30 -1.61 -14.91 28.50
CA CYS A 30 -1.40 -14.49 29.91
C CYS A 30 -2.69 -14.28 30.71
N GLY A 31 -3.87 -14.33 30.09
CA GLY A 31 -5.15 -14.10 30.75
C GLY A 31 -5.45 -12.62 31.08
N ASN A 32 -4.59 -11.67 30.70
CA ASN A 32 -4.86 -10.24 30.87
C ASN A 32 -6.11 -9.83 30.08
N SER A 33 -6.92 -8.93 30.65
CA SER A 33 -8.14 -8.44 30.04
C SER A 33 -8.26 -6.92 30.18
N GLU A 34 -8.70 -6.26 29.11
CA GLU A 34 -8.88 -4.81 29.06
C GLU A 34 -10.29 -4.45 28.61
N SER A 35 -10.93 -3.51 29.31
CA SER A 35 -12.29 -3.03 29.06
C SER A 35 -12.36 -1.81 28.14
N SER A 36 -11.23 -1.36 27.59
CA SER A 36 -11.16 -0.15 26.75
C SER A 36 -11.68 -0.43 25.34
N LEU A 37 -13.00 -0.38 25.22
CA LEU A 37 -13.77 -0.39 23.96
C LEU A 37 -14.73 0.81 23.95
N GLU A 38 -14.20 2.01 24.23
CA GLU A 38 -14.94 3.27 24.10
C GLU A 38 -14.71 3.84 22.69
N GLY A 39 -15.73 3.83 21.84
CA GLY A 39 -15.65 4.41 20.49
C GLY A 39 -16.56 3.73 19.45
N ASN A 40 -16.49 4.22 18.22
CA ASN A 40 -17.23 3.68 17.06
C ASN A 40 -16.78 2.22 16.79
N LEU A 41 -17.58 1.24 17.25
CA LEU A 41 -17.19 -0.16 17.40
C LEU A 41 -17.21 -0.94 16.07
N CYS A 42 -16.24 -0.68 15.20
CA CYS A 42 -16.01 -1.52 14.02
C CYS A 42 -15.09 -2.70 14.40
N ILE A 43 -15.64 -3.92 14.45
CA ILE A 43 -14.90 -5.14 14.79
C ILE A 43 -14.24 -5.75 13.53
N ILE A 44 -15.02 -5.85 12.46
CA ILE A 44 -14.58 -6.32 11.16
C ILE A 44 -15.21 -5.39 10.11
N ASP A 45 -14.38 -4.83 9.26
CA ASP A 45 -14.82 -4.19 8.02
C ASP A 45 -14.35 -5.05 6.85
N THR A 46 -15.29 -5.54 6.06
CA THR A 46 -15.00 -6.35 4.87
C THR A 46 -15.21 -5.49 3.64
N ASN A 47 -14.13 -4.91 3.14
CA ASN A 47 -14.18 -4.15 1.90
C ASN A 47 -13.94 -5.08 0.71
N MET A 48 -14.99 -5.34 -0.07
CA MET A 48 -14.92 -6.15 -1.29
C MET A 48 -14.62 -5.32 -2.55
N LYS A 49 -14.61 -3.99 -2.44
CA LYS A 49 -14.17 -3.16 -3.55
C LYS A 49 -12.65 -3.22 -3.57
N GLU A 50 -12.09 -3.62 -4.71
CA GLU A 50 -10.70 -3.32 -5.05
C GLU A 50 -10.61 -1.78 -5.08
N THR A 51 -10.33 -1.19 -3.93
CA THR A 51 -9.95 0.21 -3.84
C THR A 51 -8.77 0.36 -4.77
N GLU A 52 -8.83 1.37 -5.65
CA GLU A 52 -7.76 1.63 -6.60
C GLU A 52 -6.44 1.59 -5.85
N THR A 53 -5.67 0.58 -6.19
CA THR A 53 -4.53 0.16 -5.45
C THR A 53 -3.51 1.29 -5.37
N SER A 54 -3.16 1.70 -4.15
CA SER A 54 -2.09 2.67 -3.94
C SER A 54 -0.79 2.08 -4.51
N PHE A 55 0.00 2.89 -5.21
CA PHE A 55 1.21 2.41 -5.89
C PHE A 55 2.29 1.90 -4.93
N ASP A 56 2.14 2.21 -3.65
CA ASP A 56 3.13 2.01 -2.59
C ASP A 56 3.51 0.55 -2.37
N TYR A 57 2.63 -0.42 -2.69
CA TYR A 57 2.97 -1.84 -2.61
C TYR A 57 3.55 -2.41 -3.91
N ILE A 58 3.41 -1.70 -5.04
CA ILE A 58 3.84 -2.17 -6.36
C ILE A 58 5.28 -1.77 -6.62
N ILE A 59 5.66 -0.55 -6.21
CA ILE A 59 6.98 0.03 -6.52
C ILE A 59 7.76 0.28 -5.24
N ASN A 60 9.03 -0.13 -5.26
CA ASN A 60 10.00 0.22 -4.24
C ASN A 60 11.11 1.12 -4.83
N GLU A 61 11.97 1.65 -3.96
CA GLU A 61 13.07 2.54 -4.34
C GLU A 61 14.11 1.88 -5.27
N PHE A 62 14.18 0.56 -5.29
CA PHE A 62 15.12 -0.23 -6.08
C PHE A 62 14.54 -0.72 -7.41
N THR A 63 13.24 -0.56 -7.66
CA THR A 63 12.57 -0.98 -8.90
C THR A 63 13.25 -0.38 -10.14
N LYS A 64 13.80 0.84 -10.02
CA LYS A 64 14.55 1.48 -11.12
C LYS A 64 15.87 0.81 -11.50
N MET A 65 16.46 0.06 -10.57
CA MET A 65 17.73 -0.63 -10.78
C MET A 65 17.55 -2.01 -11.40
N ASP A 66 16.31 -2.50 -11.54
CA ASP A 66 16.05 -3.80 -12.13
C ASP A 66 16.23 -3.75 -13.66
N PRO A 67 17.23 -4.45 -14.23
CA PRO A 67 17.47 -4.47 -15.67
C PRO A 67 16.46 -5.37 -16.42
N THR A 68 15.70 -6.21 -15.72
CA THR A 68 14.72 -7.12 -16.33
C THR A 68 13.38 -6.45 -16.62
N LEU A 69 13.14 -5.28 -16.02
CA LEU A 69 11.92 -4.53 -16.25
C LEU A 69 11.95 -3.82 -17.62
N PRO A 70 10.83 -3.85 -18.37
CA PRO A 70 10.74 -3.17 -19.64
C PRO A 70 10.95 -1.65 -19.55
N ARG A 71 11.80 -1.12 -20.43
CA ARG A 71 12.20 0.30 -20.50
C ARG A 71 11.79 0.91 -21.83
N ILE A 72 11.22 2.11 -21.81
CA ILE A 72 10.81 2.88 -22.99
C ILE A 72 11.33 4.31 -22.92
N ASN A 73 11.76 4.83 -24.06
CA ASN A 73 12.40 6.16 -24.14
C ASN A 73 11.52 7.18 -24.86
N ASN A 74 10.36 6.74 -25.38
CA ASN A 74 9.51 7.55 -26.25
C ASN A 74 8.45 8.36 -25.50
N ILE A 75 8.21 8.08 -24.22
CA ILE A 75 7.19 8.75 -23.40
C ILE A 75 7.82 9.86 -22.57
N LEU A 76 7.27 11.08 -22.66
CA LEU A 76 7.67 12.21 -21.82
C LEU A 76 7.25 12.00 -20.36
N CYS A 77 8.09 12.46 -19.43
CA CYS A 77 7.73 12.43 -18.02
C CYS A 77 6.67 13.50 -17.74
N PRO A 78 5.59 13.23 -16.98
CA PRO A 78 4.59 14.24 -16.62
C PRO A 78 5.12 15.32 -15.68
N ASN A 79 6.30 15.12 -15.09
CA ASN A 79 6.98 16.16 -14.33
C ASN A 79 7.69 17.12 -15.31
N GLU A 80 7.20 18.35 -15.43
CA GLU A 80 7.76 19.36 -16.34
C GLU A 80 9.23 19.68 -16.02
N ASP A 81 9.59 19.66 -14.73
CA ASP A 81 10.96 19.92 -14.25
C ASP A 81 11.92 18.74 -14.47
N CYS A 82 11.46 17.63 -15.06
CA CYS A 82 12.31 16.48 -15.31
C CYS A 82 13.38 16.80 -16.35
N SER A 83 14.65 16.54 -16.03
CA SER A 83 15.78 16.77 -16.93
C SER A 83 15.64 16.03 -18.27
N THR A 84 14.92 14.90 -18.31
CA THR A 84 14.67 14.10 -19.53
C THR A 84 13.72 14.75 -20.54
N ASN A 85 13.02 15.81 -20.14
CA ASN A 85 12.08 16.53 -21.01
C ASN A 85 12.77 17.62 -21.83
N THR A 86 14.04 17.93 -21.54
CA THR A 86 14.86 18.89 -22.30
C THR A 86 15.45 18.25 -23.56
N HIS A 87 15.84 19.08 -24.54
CA HIS A 87 16.51 18.63 -25.77
C HIS A 87 17.80 17.83 -25.50
N GLU A 88 18.57 18.22 -24.47
CA GLU A 88 19.82 17.54 -24.08
C GLU A 88 19.56 16.24 -23.32
N GLY A 89 18.45 16.18 -22.56
CA GLY A 89 18.06 15.02 -21.76
C GLY A 89 17.29 13.94 -22.52
N ALA A 90 16.88 14.19 -23.77
CA ALA A 90 16.08 13.25 -24.57
C ALA A 90 16.76 11.89 -24.75
N ASN A 91 18.09 11.86 -24.90
CA ASN A 91 18.87 10.63 -25.08
C ASN A 91 19.02 9.80 -23.79
N LYS A 92 18.75 10.40 -22.62
CA LYS A 92 18.81 9.73 -21.31
C LYS A 92 17.43 9.36 -20.79
N ARG A 93 16.39 9.60 -21.58
CA ARG A 93 15.03 9.35 -21.16
C ARG A 93 14.80 7.86 -21.03
N GLU A 94 14.35 7.46 -19.85
CA GLU A 94 14.04 6.07 -19.57
C GLU A 94 12.87 6.01 -18.59
N ILE A 95 11.76 5.46 -19.10
CA ILE A 95 10.55 5.20 -18.34
C ILE A 95 10.39 3.69 -18.24
N ILE A 96 10.24 3.19 -17.03
CA ILE A 96 9.96 1.79 -16.76
C ILE A 96 8.45 1.62 -16.73
N TYR A 97 7.92 0.62 -17.44
CA TYR A 97 6.49 0.32 -17.40
C TYR A 97 6.22 -1.03 -16.74
N ILE A 98 5.27 -1.05 -15.81
CA ILE A 98 4.96 -2.20 -14.96
C ILE A 98 3.48 -2.50 -15.10
N ARG A 99 3.15 -3.74 -15.48
CA ARG A 99 1.75 -4.20 -15.54
C ARG A 99 1.33 -4.70 -14.17
N TYR A 100 0.34 -4.05 -13.56
CA TYR A 100 -0.15 -4.44 -12.23
C TYR A 100 -1.50 -5.14 -12.26
N ASN A 101 -2.29 -4.96 -13.33
CA ASN A 101 -3.53 -5.71 -13.54
C ASN A 101 -3.47 -6.42 -14.90
N ASN A 102 -3.50 -7.75 -14.85
CA ASN A 102 -3.47 -8.58 -16.05
C ASN A 102 -4.80 -8.60 -16.80
N VAL A 103 -5.94 -8.47 -16.10
CA VAL A 103 -7.27 -8.53 -16.73
C VAL A 103 -7.58 -7.22 -17.43
N ASP A 104 -7.44 -6.11 -16.73
CA ASP A 104 -7.76 -4.77 -17.25
C ASP A 104 -6.62 -4.16 -18.07
N MET A 105 -5.49 -4.86 -18.20
CA MET A 105 -4.26 -4.38 -18.85
C MET A 105 -3.82 -3.01 -18.32
N LYS A 106 -3.90 -2.81 -17.00
CA LYS A 106 -3.50 -1.54 -16.39
C LYS A 106 -1.99 -1.50 -16.19
N TYR A 107 -1.39 -0.38 -16.59
CA TYR A 107 0.04 -0.14 -16.52
C TYR A 107 0.37 1.03 -15.61
N LEU A 108 1.54 0.93 -15.00
CA LEU A 108 2.19 1.97 -14.25
C LEU A 108 3.46 2.39 -14.97
N TYR A 109 3.75 3.68 -14.95
CA TYR A 109 4.98 4.25 -15.46
C TYR A 109 5.80 4.81 -14.30
N LEU A 110 7.10 4.51 -14.30
CA LEU A 110 8.09 5.00 -13.36
C LEU A 110 9.21 5.67 -14.15
N CYS A 111 9.47 6.95 -13.89
CA CYS A 111 10.64 7.63 -14.45
C CYS A 111 11.89 7.23 -13.66
N SER A 112 12.92 6.71 -14.34
CA SER A 112 14.17 6.31 -13.68
C SER A 112 15.02 7.50 -13.21
N THR A 113 14.70 8.72 -13.66
CA THR A 113 15.47 9.95 -13.38
C THR A 113 14.89 10.77 -12.22
N CYS A 114 13.57 10.98 -12.17
CA CYS A 114 12.93 11.81 -11.16
C CYS A 114 12.00 11.03 -10.21
N ASP A 115 12.01 9.69 -10.30
CA ASP A 115 11.20 8.77 -9.48
C ASP A 115 9.69 9.03 -9.51
N LYS A 116 9.22 9.83 -10.49
CA LYS A 116 7.79 10.11 -10.67
C LYS A 116 7.08 8.84 -11.13
N ILE A 117 5.98 8.54 -10.47
CA ILE A 117 5.10 7.41 -10.77
C ILE A 117 3.75 7.92 -11.26
N TRP A 118 3.21 7.31 -12.31
CA TRP A 118 1.87 7.63 -12.80
C TRP A 118 1.20 6.43 -13.50
N LYS A 119 -0.14 6.43 -13.57
CA LYS A 119 -0.91 5.45 -14.34
C LYS A 119 -0.84 5.78 -15.82
N ALA A 120 -0.80 4.75 -16.67
CA ALA A 120 -1.14 4.93 -18.07
C ALA A 120 -2.62 5.30 -18.17
N ASN A 121 -2.93 6.51 -18.65
CA ASN A 121 -4.30 6.91 -18.93
C ASN A 121 -4.75 6.15 -20.20
N ASN A 122 -5.65 5.19 -20.03
CA ASN A 122 -6.51 4.69 -21.10
C ASN A 122 -7.96 5.04 -20.73
#